data_AF-A0A913YLR7-F1
#
_entry.id   AF-A0A913YLR7-F1
#
_cell.length_a   1.000
_cell.length_b   1.000
_cell.length_c   1.000
_cell.angle_alpha   90.00
_cell.angle_beta   90.00
_cell.angle_gamma   90.00
#
_symmetry.space_group_name_H-M   'P 1'
#
loop_
_entity.id
_entity.type
_entity.pdbx_description
1 polymer ?
#
loop_
_entity_poly.entity_id
_entity_poly.type
_entity_poly.pdbx_seq_one_letter_code
_entity_poly.pdbx_strand_id
1 'polypeptide(L)'
;MSTSWKDGLALCGIIHRFRPDLIDFDSLNPSEAEKNNQLAFQVAEEHLGIQPQVSAKEIACASVPDQLTILSYVTQYYETFKNEAPGMSITTILSYLRHRAPRLNICVAFTAMAM
;
A
#
# COMPACT_ATOMS: atom_id res chain seq x y z
N MET A 1 -1.24 -12.99 12.19
CA MET A 1 -0.72 -12.52 10.88
C MET A 1 -1.85 -11.76 10.20
N SER A 2 -1.78 -10.45 10.11
CA SER A 2 -2.92 -9.58 9.77
C SER A 2 -3.27 -9.66 8.28
N THR A 3 -4.54 -9.86 7.95
CA THR A 3 -5.11 -9.84 6.58
C THR A 3 -5.08 -8.46 5.90
N SER A 4 -4.48 -7.46 6.55
CA SER A 4 -4.61 -6.04 6.22
C SER A 4 -3.98 -5.58 4.91
N TRP A 5 -3.24 -6.45 4.25
CA TRP A 5 -2.71 -6.20 2.90
C TRP A 5 -3.51 -6.93 1.82
N LYS A 6 -4.31 -7.93 2.19
CA LYS A 6 -5.07 -8.73 1.23
C LYS A 6 -6.23 -7.97 0.63
N ASP A 7 -6.91 -7.17 1.43
CA ASP A 7 -8.11 -6.44 1.02
C ASP A 7 -7.81 -5.25 0.08
N GLY A 8 -6.53 -4.98 -0.21
CA GLY A 8 -6.08 -3.92 -1.10
C GLY A 8 -6.21 -2.50 -0.51
N LEU A 9 -6.89 -2.35 0.63
CA LEU A 9 -7.12 -1.04 1.25
C LEU A 9 -5.83 -0.41 1.76
N ALA A 10 -4.87 -1.20 2.23
CA ALA A 10 -3.58 -0.65 2.64
C ALA A 10 -2.84 0.00 1.46
N LEU A 11 -2.81 -0.65 0.30
CA LEU A 11 -2.13 -0.13 -0.90
C LEU A 11 -2.85 1.10 -1.45
N CYS A 12 -4.18 1.02 -1.63
CA CYS A 12 -4.98 2.17 -2.03
C CYS A 12 -4.85 3.35 -1.05
N GLY A 13 -4.77 3.06 0.24
CA GLY A 13 -4.65 4.07 1.29
C GLY A 13 -3.31 4.81 1.26
N ILE A 14 -2.22 4.10 0.94
CA ILE A 14 -0.91 4.72 0.73
C ILE A 14 -1.02 5.70 -0.45
N ILE A 15 -1.53 5.28 -1.61
CA ILE A 15 -1.66 6.14 -2.80
C ILE A 15 -2.52 7.37 -2.49
N HIS A 16 -3.72 7.17 -1.93
CA HIS A 16 -4.64 8.25 -1.59
C HIS A 16 -4.01 9.26 -0.61
N ARG A 17 -3.08 8.84 0.27
CA ARG A 17 -2.40 9.75 1.19
C ARG A 17 -1.51 10.75 0.46
N PHE A 18 -0.80 10.32 -0.59
CA PHE A 18 0.10 11.16 -1.36
C PHE A 18 -0.63 11.90 -2.48
N ARG A 19 -1.58 11.22 -3.11
CA ARG A 19 -2.33 11.68 -4.27
C ARG A 19 -3.80 11.28 -4.11
N PRO A 20 -4.57 12.01 -3.28
CA PRO A 20 -5.98 11.71 -3.05
C PRO A 20 -6.82 11.86 -4.33
N ASP A 21 -6.30 12.58 -5.32
CA ASP A 21 -6.87 12.75 -6.66
C ASP A 21 -6.90 11.45 -7.49
N LEU A 22 -6.06 10.46 -7.17
CA LEU A 22 -5.90 9.25 -7.99
C LEU A 22 -6.81 8.09 -7.57
N ILE A 23 -7.26 8.06 -6.31
CA ILE A 23 -8.09 6.97 -5.79
C ILE A 23 -9.18 7.55 -4.90
N ASP A 24 -10.45 7.29 -5.23
CA ASP A 24 -11.57 7.55 -4.33
C ASP A 24 -11.61 6.47 -3.23
N PHE A 25 -10.86 6.72 -2.15
CA PHE A 25 -10.69 5.74 -1.07
C PHE A 25 -11.98 5.41 -0.33
N ASP A 26 -12.87 6.39 -0.14
CA ASP A 26 -14.11 6.19 0.61
C ASP A 26 -15.14 5.34 -0.18
N SER A 27 -14.95 5.18 -1.50
CA SER A 27 -15.74 4.26 -2.33
C SER A 27 -15.31 2.79 -2.25
N LEU A 28 -14.15 2.49 -1.66
CA LEU A 28 -13.56 1.15 -1.69
C LEU A 28 -14.24 0.21 -0.67
N ASN A 29 -14.43 -1.04 -1.09
CA ASN A 29 -15.06 -2.06 -0.27
C ASN A 29 -14.04 -3.16 0.10
N PRO A 30 -13.83 -3.47 1.40
CA PRO A 30 -12.89 -4.52 1.82
C PRO A 30 -13.24 -5.93 1.29
N SER A 31 -14.48 -6.17 0.88
CA SER A 31 -14.88 -7.43 0.26
C SER A 31 -14.42 -7.58 -1.20
N GLU A 32 -14.03 -6.50 -1.87
CA GLU A 32 -13.56 -6.48 -3.26
C GLU A 32 -12.02 -6.51 -3.34
N ALA A 33 -11.39 -7.44 -2.61
CA ALA A 33 -9.93 -7.53 -2.44
C ALA A 33 -9.15 -7.50 -3.77
N GLU A 34 -9.50 -8.35 -4.73
CA GLU A 34 -8.80 -8.40 -6.03
C GLU A 34 -8.90 -7.08 -6.79
N LYS A 35 -10.10 -6.49 -6.85
CA LYS A 35 -10.36 -5.21 -7.52
C LYS A 35 -9.60 -4.06 -6.88
N ASN A 36 -9.56 -4.00 -5.54
CA ASN A 36 -8.82 -2.96 -4.82
C ASN A 36 -7.31 -3.07 -5.08
N ASN A 37 -6.76 -4.29 -5.03
CA ASN A 37 -5.35 -4.51 -5.35
C ASN A 37 -5.04 -4.14 -6.81
N GLN A 38 -5.92 -4.51 -7.74
CA GLN A 38 -5.74 -4.19 -9.15
C GLN A 38 -5.78 -2.69 -9.41
N LEU A 39 -6.70 -1.96 -8.77
CA LEU A 39 -6.76 -0.50 -8.83
C LEU A 39 -5.47 0.13 -8.31
N ALA A 40 -4.98 -0.32 -7.14
CA ALA A 40 -3.74 0.20 -6.58
C ALA A 40 -2.55 -0.01 -7.52
N PHE A 41 -2.45 -1.20 -8.12
CA PHE A 41 -1.37 -1.53 -9.05
C PHE A 41 -1.43 -0.71 -10.32
N GLN A 42 -2.61 -0.57 -10.92
CA GLN A 42 -2.78 0.23 -12.13
C GLN A 42 -2.40 1.69 -11.90
N VAL A 43 -2.92 2.29 -10.81
CA VAL A 43 -2.63 3.69 -10.48
C VAL A 43 -1.14 3.89 -10.19
N ALA A 44 -0.50 2.94 -9.51
CA ALA A 44 0.92 3.04 -9.21
C ALA A 44 1.81 2.85 -10.45
N GLU A 45 1.43 1.98 -11.37
CA GLU A 45 2.16 1.82 -12.63
C GLU A 45 2.01 3.07 -13.51
N GLU A 46 0.78 3.56 -13.70
CA GLU A 46 0.48 4.69 -14.60
C GLU A 46 1.00 6.03 -14.08
N HIS A 47 0.90 6.29 -12.77
CA HIS A 47 1.21 7.61 -12.19
C HIS A 47 2.53 7.65 -11.41
N LEU A 48 2.97 6.52 -10.85
CA LEU A 48 4.17 6.45 -10.01
C LEU A 48 5.32 5.69 -10.69
N GLY A 49 5.07 5.05 -11.84
CA GLY A 49 6.04 4.20 -12.53
C GLY A 49 6.44 2.94 -11.76
N ILE A 50 5.63 2.52 -10.77
CA ILE A 50 5.92 1.37 -9.92
C ILE A 50 5.22 0.13 -10.51
N GLN A 51 5.99 -0.76 -11.10
CA GLN A 51 5.45 -2.01 -11.64
C GLN A 51 5.12 -3.01 -10.50
N PRO A 52 3.95 -3.65 -10.53
CA PRO A 52 3.61 -4.68 -9.56
C PRO A 52 4.51 -5.90 -9.72
N GLN A 53 5.16 -6.33 -8.63
CA GLN A 53 5.96 -7.56 -8.59
C GLN A 53 5.11 -8.82 -8.48
N VAL A 54 3.84 -8.67 -8.13
CA VAL A 54 2.87 -9.74 -7.86
C VAL A 54 1.52 -9.33 -8.44
N SER A 55 0.76 -10.29 -8.98
CA SER A 55 -0.58 -10.02 -9.49
C SER A 55 -1.60 -9.76 -8.37
N ALA A 56 -2.65 -8.99 -8.68
CA ALA A 56 -3.69 -8.65 -7.71
C ALA A 56 -4.38 -9.90 -7.13
N LYS A 57 -4.55 -10.91 -7.98
CA LYS A 57 -5.11 -12.21 -7.62
C LYS A 57 -4.20 -13.00 -6.68
N GLU A 58 -2.88 -12.98 -6.91
CA GLU A 58 -1.93 -13.66 -6.03
C GLU A 58 -1.95 -13.06 -4.62
N ILE A 59 -2.00 -11.73 -4.48
CA ILE A 59 -2.12 -11.08 -3.16
C ILE A 59 -3.48 -11.37 -2.51
N ALA A 60 -4.57 -11.30 -3.27
CA ALA A 60 -5.92 -11.52 -2.75
C ALA A 60 -6.14 -12.98 -2.28
N CYS A 61 -5.58 -13.95 -3.00
CA CYS A 61 -5.74 -15.38 -2.72
C CYS A 61 -4.69 -15.95 -1.76
N ALA A 62 -3.49 -15.35 -1.64
CA ALA A 62 -2.39 -15.91 -0.85
C ALA A 62 -2.80 -16.09 0.61
N SER A 63 -2.76 -17.30 1.19
CA SER A 63 -3.13 -17.54 2.61
C SER A 63 -2.37 -16.62 3.59
N VAL A 64 -1.08 -16.43 3.30
CA VAL A 64 -0.16 -15.47 3.92
C VAL A 64 0.60 -14.83 2.77
N PRO A 65 0.46 -13.52 2.53
CA PRO A 65 1.26 -12.89 1.49
C PRO A 65 2.74 -12.89 1.90
N ASP A 66 3.63 -13.09 0.94
CA ASP A 66 5.08 -13.09 1.20
C ASP A 66 5.49 -11.71 1.74
N GLN A 67 5.99 -11.70 2.97
CA GLN A 67 6.27 -10.46 3.69
C GLN A 67 7.36 -9.67 2.99
N LEU A 68 8.36 -10.35 2.41
CA LEU A 68 9.46 -9.70 1.70
C LEU A 68 9.00 -9.02 0.42
N THR A 69 8.06 -9.62 -0.30
CA THR A 69 7.51 -9.01 -1.53
C THR A 69 6.67 -7.78 -1.20
N ILE A 70 5.80 -7.85 -0.19
CA ILE A 70 5.05 -6.66 0.27
C ILE A 70 6.02 -5.58 0.72
N LEU A 71 7.07 -5.95 1.45
CA LEU A 71 8.10 -5.03 1.93
C LEU A 71 8.75 -4.28 0.77
N SER A 72 9.28 -5.02 -0.21
CA SER A 72 9.95 -4.46 -1.38
C SER A 72 9.02 -3.55 -2.16
N TYR A 73 7.75 -3.92 -2.28
CA TYR A 73 6.74 -3.12 -2.96
C TYR A 73 6.46 -1.82 -2.21
N VAL A 74 6.21 -1.85 -0.90
CA VAL A 74 5.97 -0.64 -0.09
C VAL A 74 7.21 0.27 -0.04
N THR A 75 8.42 -0.30 -0.03
CA THR A 75 9.67 0.48 -0.10
C THR A 75 9.75 1.26 -1.41
N GLN A 76 9.36 0.67 -2.55
CA GLN A 76 9.32 1.40 -3.84
C GLN A 76 8.36 2.59 -3.79
N TYR A 77 7.19 2.45 -3.16
CA TYR A 77 6.26 3.57 -2.97
C TYR A 77 6.92 4.70 -2.18
N TYR A 78 7.58 4.37 -1.08
CA TYR A 78 8.27 5.36 -0.27
C TYR A 78 9.39 6.08 -1.05
N GLU A 79 10.19 5.33 -1.81
CA GLU A 79 11.27 5.87 -2.64
C GLU A 79 10.77 6.80 -3.76
N THR A 80 9.62 6.49 -4.35
CA THR A 80 8.98 7.37 -5.34
C THR A 80 8.48 8.65 -4.68
N PHE A 81 7.73 8.54 -3.58
CA PHE A 81 7.08 9.70 -2.97
C PHE A 81 8.01 10.59 -2.12
N LYS A 82 9.12 10.07 -1.58
CA LYS A 82 10.08 10.90 -0.82
C LYS A 82 10.67 12.03 -1.66
N ASN A 83 10.71 11.85 -2.99
CA ASN A 83 11.21 12.85 -3.94
C ASN A 83 10.12 13.84 -4.37
N GLU A 84 8.83 13.47 -4.28
CA GLU A 84 7.70 14.34 -4.66
C GLU A 84 7.26 15.29 -3.53
N ALA A 85 7.45 14.91 -2.26
CA ALA A 85 7.02 15.70 -1.11
C ALA A 85 8.18 15.95 -0.12
N PRO A 86 9.04 16.98 -0.36
CA PRO A 86 10.11 17.34 0.56
C PRO A 86 9.51 17.81 1.90
N GLY A 87 9.52 16.93 2.89
CA GLY A 87 8.95 17.16 4.23
C GLY A 87 8.01 16.06 4.72
N MET A 88 7.65 15.08 3.87
CA MET A 88 6.85 13.96 4.34
C MET A 88 7.73 12.93 5.06
N SER A 89 7.60 12.90 6.39
CA SER A 89 8.25 11.88 7.22
C SER A 89 7.47 10.57 7.20
N ILE A 90 8.19 9.45 7.28
CA ILE A 90 7.64 8.12 7.53
C ILE A 90 6.66 8.06 8.69
N THR A 91 6.91 8.86 9.74
CA THR A 91 6.01 8.97 10.89
C THR A 91 4.61 9.47 10.51
N THR A 92 4.50 10.29 9.46
CA THR A 92 3.24 10.82 8.93
C THR A 92 2.47 9.78 8.14
N ILE A 93 3.16 8.91 7.42
CA ILE A 93 2.55 7.77 6.70
C ILE A 93 2.05 6.74 7.72
N LEU A 94 2.87 6.44 8.72
CA LEU A 94 2.55 5.47 9.76
C LEU A 94 1.38 5.93 10.64
N SER A 95 1.29 7.22 10.97
CA SER A 95 0.15 7.77 11.73
C SER A 95 -1.15 7.69 10.91
N TYR A 96 -1.08 7.97 9.61
CA TYR A 96 -2.23 7.86 8.70
C TYR A 96 -2.71 6.42 8.56
N LEU A 97 -1.81 5.47 8.28
CA LEU A 97 -2.15 4.05 8.15
C LEU A 97 -2.67 3.46 9.46
N ARG A 98 -2.14 3.90 10.62
CA ARG A 98 -2.66 3.49 11.93
C ARG A 98 -4.12 3.91 12.15
N HIS A 99 -4.49 5.11 11.69
CA HIS A 99 -5.86 5.62 11.82
C HIS A 99 -6.83 5.02 10.80
N ARG A 100 -6.40 4.83 9.55
CA ARG A 100 -7.27 4.37 8.45
C ARG A 100 -7.28 2.86 8.24
N ALA A 101 -6.24 2.14 8.67
CA ALA A 101 -6.12 0.68 8.58
C ALA A 101 -5.67 0.08 9.93
N PRO A 102 -6.52 0.08 10.97
CA PRO A 102 -6.16 -0.32 12.34
C PRO A 102 -5.74 -1.79 12.49
N ARG A 103 -5.99 -2.61 11.47
CA ARG A 103 -5.57 -4.02 11.44
C ARG A 103 -4.13 -4.22 10.97
N LEU A 104 -3.50 -3.21 10.35
CA LEU A 104 -2.16 -3.31 9.77
C LEU A 104 -1.12 -3.55 10.87
N ASN A 105 -0.41 -4.68 10.81
CA ASN A 105 0.66 -4.96 11.77
C ASN A 105 1.87 -4.06 11.48
N ILE A 106 1.93 -2.92 12.15
CA ILE A 106 2.91 -1.83 11.97
C ILE A 106 4.38 -2.30 12.04
N CYS A 107 4.68 -3.44 12.66
CA CYS A 107 6.02 -4.02 12.67
C CYS A 107 6.61 -4.25 11.27
N VAL A 108 5.79 -4.63 10.28
CA VAL A 108 6.29 -4.90 8.91
C VAL A 108 6.69 -3.58 8.21
N ALA A 109 5.96 -2.51 8.45
CA ALA A 109 6.29 -1.19 7.92
C ALA A 109 7.58 -0.62 8.56
N PHE A 110 7.85 -0.92 9.83
CA PHE A 110 9.09 -0.52 10.50
C PHE A 110 10.34 -1.22 9.92
N THR A 111 10.23 -2.50 9.54
CA THR A 111 11.36 -3.23 8.95
C THR A 111 11.65 -2.80 7.51
N ALA A 112 10.64 -2.35 6.76
CA ALA A 112 10.76 -1.93 5.35
C ALA A 112 11.63 -0.69 5.14
N MET A 113 11.81 0.09 6.21
CA MET A 113 12.30 1.46 6.16
C MET A 113 13.57 1.67 6.99
N ALA A 114 14.06 0.63 7.67
CA ALA A 114 15.27 0.65 8.48
C ALA A 114 16.49 0.02 7.75
N MET A 115 16.40 -0.23 6.44
CA MET A 115 17.50 -0.67 5.58
C MET A 115 17.87 0.41 4.57
#